data_AF-A0A0G3GTK0-F1
#
_entry.id   AF-A0A0G3GTK0-F1
#
_cell.length_a   1.000
_cell.length_b   1.000
_cell.length_c   1.000
_cell.angle_alpha   90.00
_cell.angle_beta   90.00
_cell.angle_gamma   90.00
#
_symmetry.space_group_name_H-M   'P 1'
#
loop_
_entity.id
_entity.type
_entity.pdbx_description
1 polymer ?
#
loop_
_entity_poly.entity_id
_entity_poly.type
_entity_poly.pdbx_seq_one_letter_code
_entity_poly.pdbx_strand_id
1 'polypeptide(L)'
;MLIDDLTDAILSCCDRIPPGMVVAYGDIAAQVGCNPRHVGRIMRTHGHVTCWWRVVRADGTSAVADRARPLWEAEGIISAAGRVDMASYRFDFDDDSRDFPHFSSAKSSKPAVVEKTPSDGEQVASLREMSGLSIEQLGKLFGVSRRSVRNWMNGHRMANRHQERLSMLISEIRSLPGETPDEKRDALFYSVDKPSRYRELVSNVERPVQLQYPPFSPGEPLS
;
A
#
# COMPACT_ATOMS: atom_id res chain seq x y z
N MET A 1 -25.16 20.04 1.26
CA MET A 1 -24.61 18.84 1.90
C MET A 1 -23.12 18.90 1.65
N LEU A 2 -22.29 19.18 2.67
CA LEU A 2 -20.84 19.18 2.48
C LEU A 2 -20.42 17.77 2.07
N ILE A 3 -19.70 17.67 0.95
CA ILE A 3 -18.98 16.46 0.58
C ILE A 3 -17.95 16.22 1.69
N ASP A 4 -17.85 15.00 2.22
CA ASP A 4 -16.85 14.70 3.23
C ASP A 4 -15.43 14.82 2.66
N ASP A 5 -14.47 15.21 3.49
CA ASP A 5 -13.11 15.53 3.04
C ASP A 5 -12.42 14.38 2.29
N LEU A 6 -12.77 13.12 2.60
CA LEU A 6 -12.25 11.95 1.89
C LEU A 6 -12.83 11.84 0.46
N THR A 7 -14.11 12.12 0.30
CA THR A 7 -14.77 12.15 -1.00
C THR A 7 -14.19 13.25 -1.87
N ASP A 8 -14.00 14.45 -1.32
CA ASP A 8 -13.40 15.57 -2.05
C ASP A 8 -11.95 15.27 -2.48
N ALA A 9 -11.14 14.70 -1.58
CA ALA A 9 -9.78 14.28 -1.89
C ALA A 9 -9.72 13.21 -2.99
N ILE A 10 -10.63 12.23 -3.00
CA ILE A 10 -10.69 11.19 -4.05
C ILE A 10 -11.09 11.78 -5.40
N LEU A 11 -12.12 12.62 -5.45
CA LEU A 11 -12.59 13.22 -6.70
C LEU A 11 -11.52 14.14 -7.29
N SER A 12 -10.91 14.98 -6.45
CA SER A 12 -9.80 15.85 -6.86
C SER A 12 -8.57 15.05 -7.32
N CYS A 13 -8.31 13.88 -6.70
CA CYS A 13 -7.25 12.98 -7.15
C CYS A 13 -7.54 12.38 -8.54
N CYS A 14 -8.80 12.05 -8.83
CA CYS A 14 -9.20 11.58 -10.16
C CYS A 14 -8.99 12.68 -11.22
N ASP A 15 -9.39 13.92 -10.93
CA ASP A 15 -9.32 15.03 -11.91
C ASP A 15 -7.89 15.39 -12.35
N ARG A 16 -6.88 14.97 -11.57
CA ARG A 16 -5.47 15.14 -11.92
C ARG A 16 -4.95 14.14 -12.94
N ILE A 17 -5.68 13.06 -13.25
CA ILE A 17 -5.26 12.07 -14.23
C ILE A 17 -5.32 12.73 -15.61
N PRO A 18 -4.21 12.83 -16.37
CA PRO A 18 -4.22 13.47 -17.67
C PRO A 18 -5.11 12.73 -18.69
N PRO A 19 -5.66 13.43 -19.69
CA PRO A 19 -6.28 12.78 -20.85
C PRO A 19 -5.32 11.80 -21.51
N GLY A 20 -5.83 10.65 -21.92
CA GLY A 20 -5.03 9.60 -22.55
C GLY A 20 -4.36 8.65 -21.57
N MET A 21 -4.59 8.81 -20.26
CA MET A 21 -4.04 7.94 -19.23
C MET A 21 -5.12 7.37 -18.31
N VAL A 22 -4.79 6.25 -17.67
CA VAL A 22 -5.66 5.53 -16.73
C VAL A 22 -4.94 5.20 -15.43
N VAL A 23 -5.69 5.04 -14.35
CA VAL A 23 -5.16 4.66 -13.05
C VAL A 23 -6.01 3.56 -12.43
N ALA A 24 -5.43 2.71 -11.57
CA ALA A 24 -6.23 1.72 -10.87
C ALA A 24 -6.90 2.32 -9.62
N TYR A 25 -8.06 1.78 -9.22
CA TYR A 25 -8.71 2.12 -7.94
C TYR A 25 -7.74 2.02 -6.73
N GLY A 26 -6.81 1.06 -6.78
CA GLY A 26 -5.81 0.88 -5.73
C GLY A 26 -4.77 2.00 -5.67
N ASP A 27 -4.47 2.61 -6.81
CA ASP A 27 -3.46 3.67 -6.91
C ASP A 27 -4.02 5.00 -6.40
N ILE A 28 -5.28 5.33 -6.73
CA ILE A 28 -5.98 6.47 -6.10
C ILE A 28 -6.06 6.28 -4.59
N ALA A 29 -6.39 5.07 -4.14
CA ALA A 29 -6.47 4.78 -2.73
C ALA A 29 -5.11 4.98 -2.03
N ALA A 30 -4.01 4.58 -2.68
CA ALA A 30 -2.67 4.81 -2.19
C ALA A 30 -2.33 6.31 -2.15
N GLN A 31 -2.66 7.05 -3.20
CA GLN A 31 -2.42 8.49 -3.32
C GLN A 31 -3.13 9.29 -2.22
N VAL A 32 -4.39 8.95 -1.94
CA VAL A 32 -5.21 9.63 -0.92
C VAL A 32 -4.95 9.08 0.49
N GLY A 33 -4.40 7.87 0.62
CA GLY A 33 -4.14 7.21 1.90
C GLY A 33 -5.35 6.43 2.47
N CYS A 34 -6.26 5.96 1.62
CA CYS A 34 -7.49 5.28 2.03
C CYS A 34 -7.59 3.81 1.57
N ASN A 35 -8.72 3.16 1.88
CA ASN A 35 -9.01 1.81 1.40
C ASN A 35 -9.56 1.85 -0.04
N PRO A 36 -9.11 1.01 -0.98
CA PRO A 36 -9.66 0.95 -2.34
C PRO A 36 -11.18 0.73 -2.41
N ARG A 37 -11.77 0.10 -1.38
CA ARG A 37 -13.22 -0.05 -1.26
C ARG A 37 -13.94 1.28 -1.03
N HIS A 38 -13.31 2.25 -0.35
CA HIS A 38 -13.85 3.60 -0.20
C HIS A 38 -13.88 4.30 -1.55
N VAL A 39 -12.81 4.23 -2.34
CA VAL A 39 -12.77 4.75 -3.72
C VAL A 39 -13.90 4.15 -4.55
N GLY A 40 -14.06 2.82 -4.55
CA GLY A 40 -15.14 2.17 -5.30
C GLY A 40 -16.55 2.59 -4.86
N ARG A 41 -16.77 2.81 -3.56
CA ARG A 41 -18.06 3.28 -3.01
C ARG A 41 -18.34 4.72 -3.43
N ILE A 42 -17.33 5.58 -3.34
CA ILE A 42 -17.41 7.00 -3.70
C ILE A 42 -17.60 7.14 -5.21
N MET A 43 -16.81 6.45 -6.04
CA MET A 43 -16.97 6.48 -7.50
C MET A 43 -18.33 5.98 -7.96
N ARG A 44 -18.96 5.04 -7.24
CA ARG A 44 -20.34 4.61 -7.53
C ARG A 44 -21.37 5.72 -7.29
N THR A 45 -21.15 6.56 -6.29
CA THR A 45 -22.13 7.55 -5.81
C THR A 45 -21.88 8.93 -6.43
N HIS A 46 -20.62 9.34 -6.49
CA HIS A 46 -20.16 10.67 -6.88
C HIS A 46 -19.24 10.66 -8.11
N GLY A 47 -18.86 9.51 -8.67
CA GLY A 47 -17.92 9.45 -9.80
C GLY A 47 -18.41 10.14 -11.09
N HIS A 48 -19.70 10.44 -11.20
CA HIS A 48 -20.28 11.12 -12.35
C HIS A 48 -19.79 12.57 -12.53
N VAL A 49 -19.20 13.19 -11.50
CA VAL A 49 -18.67 14.57 -11.57
C VAL A 49 -17.17 14.64 -11.91
N THR A 50 -16.51 13.50 -12.15
CA THR A 50 -15.06 13.42 -12.43
C THR A 50 -14.78 12.54 -13.66
N CYS A 51 -13.52 12.39 -14.06
CA CYS A 51 -13.08 11.55 -15.16
C CYS A 51 -13.10 10.04 -14.82
N TRP A 52 -14.26 9.53 -14.41
CA TRP A 52 -14.43 8.16 -13.92
C TRP A 52 -14.01 7.07 -14.90
N TRP A 53 -14.03 7.34 -16.20
CA TRP A 53 -13.57 6.39 -17.23
C TRP A 53 -12.06 6.14 -17.17
N ARG A 54 -11.28 7.08 -16.61
CA ARG A 54 -9.84 6.92 -16.39
C ARG A 54 -9.52 6.06 -15.16
N VAL A 55 -10.53 5.66 -14.37
CA VAL A 55 -10.36 4.83 -13.17
C VAL A 55 -10.81 3.40 -13.42
N VAL A 56 -9.84 2.48 -13.54
CA VAL A 56 -10.05 1.08 -13.93
C VAL A 56 -9.63 0.11 -12.83
N ARG A 57 -9.95 -1.18 -13.00
CA ARG A 57 -9.41 -2.23 -12.14
C ARG A 57 -7.90 -2.37 -12.35
N ALA A 58 -7.23 -3.05 -11.41
CA ALA A 58 -5.79 -3.28 -11.48
C ALA A 58 -5.35 -4.05 -12.74
N ASP A 59 -6.23 -4.85 -13.33
CA ASP A 59 -5.99 -5.53 -14.60
C ASP A 59 -6.31 -4.68 -15.83
N GLY A 60 -6.84 -3.46 -15.67
CA GLY A 60 -7.27 -2.57 -16.76
C GLY A 60 -8.73 -2.73 -17.17
N THR A 61 -9.49 -3.66 -16.57
CA THR A 61 -10.91 -3.85 -16.90
C THR A 61 -11.79 -2.78 -16.26
N SER A 62 -12.89 -2.41 -16.94
CA SER A 62 -13.93 -1.55 -16.37
C SER A 62 -15.25 -2.28 -16.21
N ALA A 63 -15.94 -2.05 -15.08
CA ALA A 63 -17.29 -2.58 -14.84
C ALA A 63 -18.35 -1.96 -15.78
N VAL A 64 -18.01 -0.83 -16.38
CA VAL A 64 -18.89 0.00 -17.21
C VAL A 64 -18.17 0.34 -18.52
N ALA A 65 -17.43 -0.64 -19.05
CA ALA A 65 -16.57 -0.50 -20.22
C ALA A 65 -17.33 0.03 -21.46
N ASP A 66 -18.58 -0.35 -21.65
CA ASP A 66 -19.40 0.13 -22.78
C ASP A 66 -19.61 1.64 -22.74
N ARG A 67 -19.70 2.22 -21.54
CA ARG A 67 -19.80 3.67 -21.35
C ARG A 67 -18.43 4.36 -21.40
N ALA A 68 -17.37 3.68 -21.00
CA ALA A 68 -16.01 4.23 -20.96
C ALA A 68 -15.35 4.25 -22.35
N ARG A 69 -15.66 3.26 -23.20
CA ARG A 69 -15.05 3.08 -24.52
C ARG A 69 -15.05 4.31 -25.42
N PRO A 70 -16.17 5.02 -25.65
CA PRO A 70 -16.14 6.22 -26.50
C PRO A 70 -15.26 7.33 -25.92
N LEU A 71 -15.10 7.40 -24.59
CA LEU A 71 -14.25 8.38 -23.91
C LEU A 71 -12.77 7.99 -24.00
N TRP A 72 -12.46 6.70 -23.90
CA TRP A 72 -11.13 6.16 -24.17
C TRP A 72 -10.70 6.42 -25.61
N GLU A 73 -11.57 6.16 -26.58
CA GLU A 73 -11.29 6.43 -27.99
C GLU A 73 -11.05 7.92 -28.25
N ALA A 74 -11.86 8.80 -27.67
CA ALA A 74 -11.67 10.25 -27.75
C ALA A 74 -10.33 10.72 -27.16
N GLU A 75 -9.77 9.95 -26.22
CA GLU A 75 -8.48 10.21 -25.57
C GLU A 75 -7.31 9.41 -26.16
N GLY A 76 -7.54 8.62 -27.21
CA GLY A 76 -6.49 7.79 -27.83
C GLY A 76 -6.08 6.56 -27.01
N ILE A 77 -6.90 6.15 -26.05
CA ILE A 77 -6.68 4.97 -25.21
C ILE A 77 -7.22 3.73 -25.94
N ILE A 78 -6.31 2.82 -26.31
CA ILE A 78 -6.69 1.56 -26.93
C ILE A 78 -7.25 0.62 -25.86
N SER A 79 -8.46 0.12 -26.08
CA SER A 79 -9.11 -0.87 -25.23
C SER A 79 -9.61 -2.07 -26.05
N ALA A 80 -9.51 -3.27 -25.47
CA ALA A 80 -9.96 -4.51 -26.08
C ALA A 80 -10.82 -5.30 -25.09
N ALA A 81 -11.99 -5.77 -25.51
CA ALA A 81 -12.93 -6.52 -24.66
C ALA A 81 -13.23 -5.84 -23.30
N GLY A 82 -13.30 -4.51 -23.29
CA GLY A 82 -13.56 -3.70 -22.09
C GLY A 82 -12.38 -3.56 -21.12
N ARG A 83 -11.16 -3.80 -21.62
CA ARG A 83 -9.90 -3.72 -20.89
C ARG A 83 -8.93 -2.76 -21.56
N VAL A 84 -8.34 -1.85 -20.79
CA VAL A 84 -7.25 -0.98 -21.22
C VAL A 84 -5.91 -1.67 -20.94
N ASP A 85 -4.92 -1.45 -21.81
CA ASP A 85 -3.56 -1.88 -21.56
C ASP A 85 -2.87 -0.98 -20.52
N MET A 86 -2.83 -1.46 -19.27
CA MET A 86 -2.20 -0.74 -18.18
C MET A 86 -0.69 -0.54 -18.38
N ALA A 87 0.00 -1.34 -19.20
CA ALA A 87 1.43 -1.13 -19.43
C ALA A 87 1.70 0.14 -20.26
N SER A 88 0.77 0.48 -21.16
CA SER A 88 0.93 1.59 -22.12
C SER A 88 0.32 2.89 -21.63
N TYR A 89 -0.76 2.83 -20.84
CA TYR A 89 -1.58 4.00 -20.50
C TYR A 89 -1.62 4.36 -19.02
N ARG A 90 -0.86 3.66 -18.17
CA ARG A 90 -0.92 3.91 -16.73
C ARG A 90 -0.34 5.28 -16.38
N PHE A 91 -1.15 6.09 -15.72
CA PHE A 91 -0.70 7.27 -15.01
C PHE A 91 -0.12 6.84 -13.66
N ASP A 92 1.09 7.28 -13.38
CA ASP A 92 1.68 7.18 -12.05
C ASP A 92 1.71 8.58 -11.45
N PHE A 93 1.18 8.74 -10.23
CA PHE A 93 1.25 10.01 -9.53
C PHE A 93 2.71 10.26 -9.12
N ASP A 94 3.31 11.34 -9.64
CA ASP A 94 4.62 11.81 -9.16
C ASP A 94 4.50 12.28 -7.70
N ASP A 95 5.53 11.99 -6.89
CA ASP A 95 5.59 12.30 -5.45
C ASP A 95 5.44 13.79 -5.11
N ASP A 96 5.66 14.66 -6.10
CA ASP A 96 6.06 16.04 -5.85
C ASP A 96 4.88 17.03 -5.72
N SER A 97 3.69 16.55 -5.36
CA SER A 97 2.48 17.38 -5.29
C SER A 97 1.63 17.02 -4.06
N ARG A 98 2.10 17.53 -2.92
CA ARG A 98 1.54 17.40 -1.57
C ARG A 98 0.30 18.28 -1.34
N ASP A 99 -0.70 18.22 -2.23
CA ASP A 99 -1.91 19.05 -2.12
C ASP A 99 -3.14 18.31 -1.57
N PHE A 100 -3.00 17.05 -1.12
CA PHE A 100 -4.11 16.31 -0.51
C PHE A 100 -3.95 16.18 1.01
N PRO A 101 -4.99 16.47 1.81
CA PRO A 101 -4.99 16.12 3.21
C PRO A 101 -4.75 14.60 3.32
N HIS A 102 -3.62 14.23 3.93
CA HIS A 102 -3.27 12.84 4.17
C HIS A 102 -4.24 12.23 5.18
N PHE A 103 -5.27 11.54 4.67
CA PHE A 103 -6.05 10.62 5.47
C PHE A 103 -5.15 9.41 5.73
N SER A 104 -4.70 9.26 6.97
CA SER A 104 -3.59 8.36 7.29
C SER A 104 -3.83 6.93 6.79
N SER A 105 -3.01 6.52 5.83
CA SER A 105 -1.93 5.60 6.16
C SER A 105 -0.76 5.72 5.18
N ALA A 106 0.33 6.34 5.67
CA ALA A 106 1.55 6.76 5.00
C ALA A 106 2.18 5.83 3.93
N LYS A 107 2.69 6.43 2.83
CA LYS A 107 3.99 6.05 2.19
C LYS A 107 4.60 7.00 1.12
N SER A 108 5.95 7.08 1.18
CA SER A 108 6.99 7.65 0.28
C SER A 108 7.21 7.01 -1.11
N SER A 109 8.14 7.63 -1.87
CA SER A 109 8.32 7.59 -3.34
C SER A 109 9.75 7.32 -3.85
N LYS A 110 10.06 7.49 -5.17
CA LYS A 110 11.34 7.18 -5.91
C LYS A 110 11.47 8.04 -7.21
N PRO A 111 12.60 8.04 -8.00
CA PRO A 111 14.04 7.72 -7.73
C PRO A 111 15.12 8.63 -8.42
N ALA A 112 16.40 8.44 -8.05
CA ALA A 112 17.60 8.65 -8.90
C ALA A 112 18.67 7.54 -8.67
N VAL A 113 19.52 7.26 -9.66
CA VAL A 113 20.39 6.08 -9.86
C VAL A 113 21.41 5.83 -8.73
N VAL A 114 21.36 4.69 -8.03
CA VAL A 114 22.33 4.21 -7.01
C VAL A 114 22.31 2.67 -7.01
N GLU A 115 23.42 2.02 -6.63
CA GLU A 115 23.55 0.57 -6.38
C GLU A 115 22.24 -0.07 -5.94
N LYS A 116 21.83 -1.14 -6.64
CA LYS A 116 20.47 -1.68 -6.58
C LYS A 116 20.16 -2.17 -5.16
N THR A 117 19.70 -1.26 -4.30
CA THR A 117 19.17 -1.58 -2.98
C THR A 117 18.04 -2.57 -3.23
N PRO A 118 18.10 -3.78 -2.64
CA PRO A 118 17.13 -4.82 -2.94
C PRO A 118 15.72 -4.28 -2.73
N SER A 119 14.85 -4.51 -3.69
CA SER A 119 13.45 -4.08 -3.62
C SER A 119 12.79 -4.66 -2.38
N ASP A 120 11.71 -4.04 -1.89
CA ASP A 120 10.97 -4.57 -0.74
C ASP A 120 10.56 -6.04 -0.93
N GLY A 121 10.21 -6.42 -2.17
CA GLY A 121 9.87 -7.79 -2.52
C GLY A 121 11.05 -8.75 -2.38
N GLU A 122 12.23 -8.35 -2.84
CA GLU A 122 13.48 -9.09 -2.67
C GLU A 122 13.84 -9.20 -1.18
N GLN A 123 13.68 -8.12 -0.41
CA GLN A 123 13.91 -8.12 1.04
C GLN A 123 12.94 -9.04 1.79
N VAL A 124 11.66 -9.10 1.40
CA VAL A 124 10.68 -10.07 1.96
C VAL A 124 11.06 -11.50 1.61
N ALA A 125 11.55 -11.74 0.39
CA ALA A 125 12.04 -13.05 -0.03
C ALA A 125 13.27 -13.46 0.80
N SER A 126 14.22 -12.56 1.01
CA SER A 126 15.38 -12.79 1.88
C SER A 126 14.98 -13.00 3.34
N LEU A 127 14.02 -12.23 3.88
CA LEU A 127 13.50 -12.45 5.23
C LEU A 127 12.91 -13.85 5.38
N ARG A 128 12.16 -14.31 4.38
CA ARG A 128 11.59 -15.67 4.35
C ARG A 128 12.69 -16.73 4.41
N GLU A 129 13.69 -16.58 3.55
CA GLU A 129 14.81 -17.52 3.44
C GLU A 129 15.62 -17.60 4.73
N MET A 130 15.98 -16.45 5.32
CA MET A 130 16.75 -16.40 6.58
C MET A 130 15.97 -16.94 7.78
N SER A 131 14.65 -16.79 7.83
CA SER A 131 13.85 -17.15 9.02
C SER A 131 13.20 -18.53 8.97
N GLY A 132 13.24 -19.21 7.81
CA GLY A 132 12.53 -20.48 7.61
C GLY A 132 10.99 -20.36 7.74
N LEU A 133 10.44 -19.14 7.64
CA LEU A 133 9.01 -18.89 7.83
C LEU A 133 8.21 -19.16 6.55
N SER A 134 6.96 -19.61 6.72
CA SER A 134 6.02 -19.70 5.60
C SER A 134 5.47 -18.31 5.23
N ILE A 135 4.96 -18.18 3.99
CA ILE A 135 4.31 -16.92 3.53
C ILE A 135 3.11 -16.54 4.42
N GLU A 136 2.44 -17.54 5.00
CA GLU A 136 1.34 -17.29 5.93
C GLU A 136 1.85 -16.71 7.27
N GLN A 137 2.95 -17.24 7.79
CA GLN A 137 3.55 -16.77 9.02
C GLN A 137 4.09 -15.34 8.86
N LEU A 138 4.71 -15.04 7.71
CA LEU A 138 5.08 -13.67 7.35
C LEU A 138 3.84 -12.77 7.29
N GLY A 139 2.74 -13.22 6.68
CA GLY A 139 1.49 -12.48 6.65
C GLY A 139 1.04 -12.05 8.04
N LYS A 140 1.09 -12.95 9.03
CA LYS A 140 0.76 -12.64 10.43
C LYS A 140 1.71 -11.62 11.06
N LEU A 141 3.02 -11.71 10.80
CA LEU A 141 4.01 -10.74 11.29
C LEU A 141 3.81 -9.32 10.74
N PHE A 142 3.18 -9.21 9.57
CA PHE A 142 2.82 -7.94 8.93
C PHE A 142 1.36 -7.52 9.18
N GLY A 143 0.52 -8.38 9.76
CA GLY A 143 -0.92 -8.13 9.93
C GLY A 143 -1.68 -8.12 8.62
N VAL A 144 -1.22 -8.87 7.62
CA VAL A 144 -1.78 -8.91 6.27
C VAL A 144 -2.03 -10.35 5.80
N SER A 145 -2.72 -10.47 4.67
CA SER A 145 -2.96 -11.77 4.04
C SER A 145 -1.70 -12.36 3.39
N ARG A 146 -1.67 -13.69 3.24
CA ARG A 146 -0.67 -14.42 2.43
C ARG A 146 -0.56 -13.88 1.00
N ARG A 147 -1.68 -13.43 0.41
CA ARG A 147 -1.73 -12.86 -0.95
C ARG A 147 -0.98 -11.53 -1.03
N SER A 148 -1.05 -10.71 0.02
CA SER A 148 -0.31 -9.45 0.09
C SER A 148 1.20 -9.70 0.07
N VAL A 149 1.68 -10.64 0.89
CA VAL A 149 3.09 -11.04 0.91
C VAL A 149 3.54 -11.59 -0.44
N ARG A 150 2.74 -12.46 -1.06
CA ARG A 150 3.04 -12.99 -2.41
C ARG A 150 3.07 -11.90 -3.48
N ASN A 151 2.16 -10.93 -3.41
CA ASN A 151 2.17 -9.79 -4.32
C ASN A 151 3.45 -8.96 -4.17
N TRP A 152 3.94 -8.74 -2.94
CA TRP A 152 5.19 -8.03 -2.73
C TRP A 152 6.39 -8.77 -3.29
N MET A 153 6.48 -10.08 -3.05
CA MET A 153 7.52 -10.93 -3.62
C MET A 153 7.51 -10.94 -5.15
N ASN A 154 6.35 -10.70 -5.77
CA ASN A 154 6.21 -10.56 -7.22
C ASN A 154 6.49 -9.14 -7.75
N GLY A 155 7.02 -8.24 -6.91
CA GLY A 155 7.46 -6.90 -7.30
C GLY A 155 6.48 -5.76 -7.03
N HIS A 156 5.31 -6.03 -6.44
CA HIS A 156 4.39 -4.95 -6.05
C HIS A 156 4.88 -4.22 -4.78
N ARG A 157 4.70 -2.89 -4.75
CA ARG A 157 5.06 -2.07 -3.58
C ARG A 157 4.17 -2.36 -2.35
N MET A 158 4.75 -2.27 -1.15
CA MET A 158 4.01 -2.36 0.14
C MET A 158 3.79 -0.97 0.77
N ALA A 159 3.04 -0.81 1.88
CA ALA A 159 2.81 0.47 2.62
C ALA A 159 3.98 0.87 3.59
N ASN A 160 4.20 2.14 4.01
CA ASN A 160 5.45 2.55 4.73
C ASN A 160 5.65 1.80 6.01
N ARG A 161 4.58 1.76 6.80
CA ARG A 161 4.46 0.93 7.99
C ARG A 161 4.93 -0.52 7.77
N HIS A 162 4.72 -1.10 6.59
CA HIS A 162 5.17 -2.46 6.26
C HIS A 162 6.64 -2.51 5.84
N GLN A 163 7.18 -1.45 5.22
CA GLN A 163 8.62 -1.30 4.96
C GLN A 163 9.40 -1.11 6.27
N GLU A 164 8.97 -0.17 7.12
CA GLU A 164 9.56 0.06 8.45
C GLU A 164 9.53 -1.22 9.28
N ARG A 165 8.39 -1.93 9.25
CA ARG A 165 8.26 -3.22 9.91
C ARG A 165 9.10 -4.32 9.28
N LEU A 166 9.29 -4.31 7.96
CA LEU A 166 10.19 -5.23 7.26
C LEU A 166 11.64 -5.01 7.71
N SER A 167 12.10 -3.76 7.78
CA SER A 167 13.44 -3.42 8.27
C SER A 167 13.63 -3.85 9.72
N MET A 168 12.64 -3.60 10.58
CA MET A 168 12.64 -4.05 11.97
C MET A 168 12.71 -5.58 12.07
N LEU A 169 11.89 -6.30 11.32
CA LEU A 169 11.89 -7.77 11.29
C LEU A 169 13.21 -8.33 10.75
N ILE A 170 13.78 -7.75 9.70
CA ILE A 170 15.09 -8.16 9.17
C ILE A 170 16.18 -8.00 10.24
N SER A 171 16.20 -6.85 10.93
CA SER A 171 17.15 -6.60 12.02
C SER A 171 16.98 -7.63 13.15
N GLU A 172 15.73 -7.86 13.55
CA GLU A 172 15.39 -8.81 14.60
C GLU A 172 15.84 -10.24 14.23
N ILE A 173 15.45 -10.74 13.05
CA ILE A 173 15.81 -12.08 12.58
C ILE A 173 17.32 -12.24 12.41
N ARG A 174 18.05 -11.18 12.05
CA ARG A 174 19.51 -11.20 11.98
C ARG A 174 20.17 -11.32 13.35
N SER A 175 19.55 -10.75 14.38
CA SER A 175 20.05 -10.80 15.76
C SER A 175 19.70 -12.09 16.51
N LEU A 176 18.80 -12.93 15.97
CA LEU A 176 18.45 -14.20 16.59
C LEU A 176 19.62 -15.20 16.55
N PRO A 177 19.73 -16.08 17.56
CA PRO A 177 20.72 -17.15 17.56
C PRO A 177 20.45 -18.14 16.42
N GLY A 178 21.53 -18.75 15.92
CA GLY A 178 21.49 -19.68 14.79
C GLY A 178 21.94 -19.04 13.47
N GLU A 179 22.66 -19.82 12.67
CA GLU A 179 23.15 -19.40 11.35
C GLU A 179 22.26 -19.94 10.23
N THR A 180 21.59 -21.06 10.49
CA THR A 180 20.70 -21.71 9.52
C THR A 180 19.24 -21.24 9.67
N PRO A 181 18.44 -21.32 8.59
CA PRO A 181 17.01 -21.01 8.66
C PRO A 181 16.24 -21.85 9.68
N ASP A 182 16.62 -23.12 9.87
CA ASP A 182 15.96 -24.03 10.81
C ASP A 182 16.29 -23.66 12.26
N GLU A 183 17.54 -23.32 12.58
CA GLU A 183 17.90 -22.82 13.92
C GLU A 183 17.21 -21.49 14.24
N LYS A 184 17.13 -20.57 13.26
CA LYS A 184 16.40 -19.30 13.41
C LYS A 184 14.91 -19.52 13.58
N ARG A 185 14.35 -20.50 12.88
CA ARG A 185 12.96 -20.93 13.04
C ARG A 185 12.72 -21.50 14.43
N ASP A 186 13.60 -22.34 14.93
CA ASP A 186 13.51 -22.90 16.28
C ASP A 186 13.59 -21.78 17.32
N ALA A 187 14.52 -20.83 17.18
CA ALA A 187 14.61 -19.66 18.07
C ALA A 187 13.35 -18.78 18.07
N LEU A 188 12.63 -18.71 16.95
CA LEU A 188 11.37 -17.96 16.84
C LEU A 188 10.20 -18.64 17.55
N PHE A 189 10.15 -19.96 17.54
CA PHE A 189 9.00 -20.74 18.03
C PHE A 189 9.21 -21.37 19.41
N TYR A 190 10.46 -21.69 19.76
CA TYR A 190 10.79 -22.32 21.04
C TYR A 190 10.63 -21.32 22.19
N SER A 191 9.83 -21.71 23.19
CA SER A 191 9.73 -21.04 24.48
C SER A 191 9.07 -21.99 25.47
N VAL A 192 9.54 -22.00 26.72
CA VAL A 192 9.03 -22.88 27.79
C VAL A 192 8.03 -22.15 28.69
N ASP A 193 8.32 -20.90 29.08
CA ASP A 193 7.55 -20.17 30.10
C ASP A 193 6.91 -18.85 29.62
N LYS A 194 7.21 -18.43 28.39
CA LYS A 194 6.78 -17.14 27.82
C LYS A 194 6.16 -17.30 26.44
N PRO A 195 5.41 -16.32 25.90
CA PRO A 195 5.04 -16.33 24.50
C PRO A 195 6.32 -16.46 23.64
N SER A 196 6.28 -17.29 22.60
CA SER A 196 7.42 -17.39 21.68
C SER A 196 7.71 -16.03 21.04
N ARG A 197 8.96 -15.81 20.61
CA ARG A 197 9.35 -14.54 19.99
C ARG A 197 8.47 -14.22 18.78
N TYR A 198 8.13 -15.23 17.99
CA TYR A 198 7.16 -15.11 16.91
C TYR A 198 5.79 -14.58 17.38
N ARG A 199 5.26 -15.13 18.49
CA ARG A 199 3.96 -14.72 19.03
C ARG A 199 3.98 -13.29 19.57
N GLU A 200 5.07 -12.87 20.21
CA GLU A 200 5.28 -11.49 20.64
C GLU A 200 5.26 -10.54 19.43
N LEU A 201 6.03 -10.86 18.39
CA LEU A 201 6.10 -10.06 17.16
C LEU A 201 4.74 -9.95 16.48
N VAL A 202 3.93 -11.01 16.44
CA VAL A 202 2.56 -10.94 15.89
C VAL A 202 1.68 -10.04 16.76
N SER A 203 1.71 -10.17 18.09
CA SER A 203 0.87 -9.36 18.99
C SER A 203 1.16 -7.86 18.92
N ASN A 204 2.40 -7.49 18.62
CA ASN A 204 2.81 -6.09 18.43
C ASN A 204 2.30 -5.47 17.13
N VAL A 205 1.75 -6.27 16.20
CA VAL A 205 1.10 -5.74 14.99
C VAL A 205 -0.30 -5.21 15.31
N GLU A 206 -1.00 -5.89 16.22
CA GLU A 206 -2.41 -5.64 16.52
C GLU A 206 -2.61 -4.49 17.52
N ARG A 207 -1.56 -4.10 18.24
CA ARG A 207 -1.57 -2.90 19.08
C ARG A 207 -0.97 -1.73 18.30
N PRO A 208 -1.75 -0.68 17.96
CA PRO A 208 -1.13 0.54 17.47
C PRO A 208 -0.15 1.03 18.52
N VAL A 209 1.09 1.30 18.11
CA VAL A 209 2.07 1.98 18.96
C VAL A 209 1.46 3.32 19.33
N GLN A 210 0.87 3.39 20.52
CA GLN A 210 0.38 4.63 21.08
C GLN A 210 1.64 5.44 21.41
N LEU A 211 2.06 6.29 20.47
CA LEU A 211 2.97 7.38 20.77
C LEU A 211 2.29 8.20 21.87
N GLN A 212 2.76 8.03 23.11
CA GLN A 212 2.34 8.84 24.23
C GLN A 212 2.81 10.27 23.96
N TYR A 213 1.93 11.09 23.40
CA TYR A 213 2.07 12.52 23.51
C TYR A 213 1.54 12.93 24.89
N PRO A 214 2.33 13.64 25.72
CA PRO A 214 1.76 14.25 26.92
C PRO A 214 0.64 15.19 26.48
N PRO A 215 -0.47 15.26 27.24
CA PRO A 215 -1.61 16.10 26.87
C PRO A 215 -1.16 17.56 26.76
N PHE A 216 -1.49 18.19 25.62
CA PHE A 216 -1.35 19.63 25.44
C PHE A 216 -2.17 20.34 26.51
N SER A 217 -1.52 21.05 27.42
CA SER A 217 -2.20 21.88 28.41
C SER A 217 -2.44 23.25 27.77
N PRO A 218 -3.70 23.65 27.50
CA PRO A 218 -3.97 24.97 26.93
C PRO A 218 -3.79 26.02 28.03
N GLY A 219 -2.76 26.88 27.92
CA GLY A 219 -2.61 27.95 28.91
C GLY A 219 -1.37 28.85 28.90
N GLU A 220 -0.38 28.71 28.01
CA GLU A 220 0.74 29.66 27.97
C GLU A 220 0.55 30.72 26.86
N PRO A 221 0.53 32.03 27.20
CA PRO A 221 0.47 33.08 26.21
C PRO A 221 1.83 33.21 25.50
N LEU A 222 1.80 33.25 24.17
CA LEU A 222 2.96 33.60 23.35
C LEU A 222 3.29 35.08 23.59
N SER A 223 4.55 35.34 23.96
CA SER A 223 5.13 36.69 24.04
C SER A 223 5.26 37.35 22.68
#